data_AF-A0A9W7CEN6-F1
#
_entry.id   AF-A0A9W7CEN6-F1
#
_cell.length_a   1.000
_cell.length_b   1.000
_cell.length_c   1.000
_cell.angle_alpha   90.00
_cell.angle_beta   90.00
_cell.angle_gamma   90.00
#
_symmetry.space_group_name_H-M   'P 1'
#
loop_
_entity.id
_entity.type
_entity.pdbx_description
1 polymer ?
#
loop_
_entity_poly.entity_id
_entity_poly.type
_entity_poly.pdbx_seq_one_letter_code
_entity_poly.pdbx_strand_id
1 'polypeptide(L)'
;MPNLSPQIHPNTFKSKYIHIRGGAQYSDDEETSSDEESENATEYDFADDIDGDSDFDESFDDSSLLPRLLHHYHTTPPLTKLYLTSSFIISTLSFLLNQNRFPSILTLHYPSLLTGQLWRPVTQFMNLGPLSLSYFLTLQFLWTYMSSIEKLLHTTPTTFINLLVMIPTLMVVSYGVLGLNVDLLGHNFSTFLVYLWSRLHEGMEVNLMELFTLRAEVLPWFFLGQTFLLEGQLPTLDFLGIVFGHIFYHRYMDGGVKGEWLDKWYYNSGGFWKWLREEYEKVGEEFRGV
;
A
#
# COMPACT_ATOMS: atom_id res chain seq x y z
N MET A 1 -0.76 34.80 39.04
CA MET A 1 -0.32 33.55 38.37
C MET A 1 -0.90 33.58 36.96
N PRO A 2 -0.07 33.79 35.91
CA PRO A 2 -0.56 33.98 34.56
C PRO A 2 -0.68 32.66 33.80
N ASN A 3 -1.65 32.69 32.89
CA ASN A 3 -2.14 31.67 31.98
C ASN A 3 -1.09 31.34 30.91
N LEU A 4 -0.75 30.06 30.72
CA LEU A 4 0.13 29.57 29.65
C LEU A 4 -0.66 28.63 28.74
N SER A 5 -1.24 29.20 27.69
CA SER A 5 -1.68 28.46 26.50
C SER A 5 -0.48 28.33 25.56
N PRO A 6 -0.12 27.13 25.07
CA PRO A 6 0.93 27.01 24.07
C PRO A 6 0.40 27.45 22.69
N GLN A 7 0.94 28.55 22.20
CA GLN A 7 0.76 29.06 20.84
C GLN A 7 1.45 28.10 19.85
N ILE A 8 0.68 27.51 18.93
CA ILE A 8 1.20 26.67 17.84
C ILE A 8 1.60 27.60 16.69
N HIS A 9 2.91 27.76 16.46
CA HIS A 9 3.43 28.47 15.29
C HIS A 9 3.37 27.56 14.04
N PRO A 10 2.70 27.99 12.95
CA PRO A 10 2.61 27.21 11.73
C PRO A 10 3.66 27.71 10.74
N ASN A 11 4.89 27.15 10.70
CA ASN A 11 5.81 27.44 9.57
C ASN A 11 7.02 26.50 9.37
N THR A 12 7.15 25.38 10.08
CA THR A 12 8.40 24.58 10.03
C THR A 12 8.49 23.55 8.90
N PHE A 13 7.46 23.38 8.05
CA PHE A 13 7.41 22.27 7.08
C PHE A 13 7.74 22.63 5.62
N LYS A 14 7.98 23.91 5.29
CA LYS A 14 8.12 24.36 3.89
C LYS A 14 9.52 24.29 3.29
N SER A 15 10.55 23.85 4.02
CA SER A 15 11.94 24.02 3.56
C SER A 15 12.67 22.73 3.14
N LYS A 16 12.05 21.54 3.19
CA LYS A 16 12.80 20.28 2.96
C LYS A 16 12.64 19.65 1.57
N TYR A 17 11.74 20.15 0.71
CA TYR A 17 11.45 19.51 -0.58
C TYR A 17 11.23 20.51 -1.71
N ILE A 18 12.21 21.36 -2.00
CA ILE A 18 12.30 22.01 -3.32
C ILE A 18 13.77 22.04 -3.73
N HIS A 19 14.20 21.03 -4.47
CA HIS A 19 15.28 21.18 -5.44
C HIS A 19 14.91 20.42 -6.72
N ILE A 20 14.07 21.04 -7.53
CA ILE A 20 13.94 20.71 -8.95
C ILE A 20 15.16 21.35 -9.62
N ARG A 21 16.14 20.59 -10.10
CA ARG A 21 17.05 21.05 -11.17
C ARG A 21 17.64 19.88 -11.95
N GLY A 22 17.19 19.74 -13.20
CA GLY A 22 17.98 19.15 -14.27
C GLY A 22 18.81 20.22 -14.98
N GLY A 23 19.91 19.81 -15.62
CA GLY A 23 20.66 20.62 -16.58
C GLY A 23 22.16 20.70 -16.30
N ALA A 24 22.94 20.08 -17.19
CA ALA A 24 24.40 20.10 -17.21
C ALA A 24 24.95 21.50 -17.55
N GLN A 25 26.01 21.92 -16.85
CA GLN A 25 26.95 22.92 -17.32
C GLN A 25 28.28 22.75 -16.59
N TYR A 26 29.34 22.48 -17.38
CA TYR A 26 30.74 22.54 -16.96
C TYR A 26 31.17 24.00 -16.78
N SER A 27 31.87 24.29 -15.68
CA SER A 27 32.95 25.29 -15.61
C SER A 27 33.71 25.13 -14.29
N ASP A 28 35.03 25.17 -14.39
CA ASP A 28 36.04 24.80 -13.42
C ASP A 28 36.23 25.78 -12.23
N ASP A 29 36.93 25.24 -11.22
CA ASP A 29 37.77 25.88 -10.19
C ASP A 29 37.10 26.63 -9.01
N GLU A 30 37.15 26.03 -7.81
CA GLU A 30 38.14 26.37 -6.77
C GLU A 30 37.94 25.50 -5.51
N GLU A 31 39.03 24.91 -5.03
CA GLU A 31 39.11 24.09 -3.81
C GLU A 31 38.87 24.92 -2.54
N THR A 32 38.03 24.42 -1.63
CA THR A 32 38.24 24.62 -0.19
C THR A 32 37.78 23.37 0.57
N SER A 33 38.75 22.72 1.20
CA SER A 33 38.58 21.60 2.13
C SER A 33 38.06 22.09 3.48
N SER A 34 36.96 21.51 3.95
CA SER A 34 36.66 21.39 5.37
C SER A 34 35.75 20.18 5.56
N ASP A 35 36.33 19.09 6.04
CA ASP A 35 35.64 17.97 6.62
C ASP A 35 34.77 18.46 7.79
N GLU A 36 33.51 18.03 7.84
CA GLU A 36 32.85 17.64 9.09
C GLU A 36 31.50 16.96 8.77
N GLU A 37 31.50 15.65 9.03
CA GLU A 37 30.42 14.71 9.26
C GLU A 37 28.99 15.29 9.36
N SER A 38 28.13 14.89 8.41
CA SER A 38 26.69 14.84 8.64
C SER A 38 26.05 13.65 7.93
N GLU A 39 26.52 12.45 8.21
CA GLU A 39 25.77 11.21 7.96
C GLU A 39 24.83 11.00 9.16
N ASN A 40 23.63 11.59 9.11
CA ASN A 40 22.48 11.03 9.80
C ASN A 40 21.18 11.55 9.17
N ALA A 41 20.84 10.96 8.04
CA ALA A 41 19.48 10.99 7.53
C ALA A 41 19.04 9.53 7.44
N THR A 42 18.58 8.99 8.58
CA THR A 42 17.76 7.77 8.74
C THR A 42 17.41 7.08 7.41
N GLU A 43 18.38 6.36 6.87
CA GLU A 43 18.24 5.43 5.77
C GLU A 43 17.83 4.13 6.44
N TYR A 44 16.51 3.98 6.60
CA TYR A 44 15.97 2.65 6.84
C TYR A 44 15.93 1.99 5.47
N ASP A 45 16.85 1.05 5.27
CA ASP A 45 16.94 0.15 4.13
C ASP A 45 15.67 -0.72 4.04
N PHE A 46 14.60 -0.13 3.48
CA PHE A 46 13.43 -0.88 3.02
C PHE A 46 13.63 -1.41 1.59
N ALA A 47 14.74 -1.04 0.95
CA ALA A 47 15.21 -1.72 -0.26
C ALA A 47 15.39 -3.23 0.02
N ASP A 48 15.87 -3.58 1.22
CA ASP A 48 16.03 -4.97 1.70
C ASP A 48 14.72 -5.73 1.97
N ASP A 49 13.55 -5.07 1.99
CA ASP A 49 12.25 -5.75 2.15
C ASP A 49 11.54 -5.96 0.78
N ILE A 50 12.00 -5.29 -0.28
CA ILE A 50 11.53 -5.45 -1.67
C ILE A 50 12.49 -6.32 -2.47
N ASP A 51 13.78 -6.16 -2.22
CA ASP A 51 14.72 -7.24 -2.34
C ASP A 51 14.18 -8.31 -1.40
N GLY A 52 13.44 -9.25 -1.94
CA GLY A 52 13.27 -10.46 -1.18
C GLY A 52 14.69 -10.88 -0.81
N ASP A 53 14.90 -11.17 0.47
CA ASP A 53 15.48 -12.45 0.84
C ASP A 53 14.61 -13.58 0.20
N SER A 54 14.50 -13.59 -1.14
CA SER A 54 14.85 -14.77 -1.87
C SER A 54 16.35 -14.89 -1.78
N ASP A 55 16.85 -15.15 -0.56
CA ASP A 55 17.86 -16.16 -0.36
C ASP A 55 17.31 -17.41 -1.06
N PHE A 56 17.50 -17.47 -2.38
CA PHE A 56 17.60 -18.69 -3.15
C PHE A 56 18.98 -19.29 -2.87
N ASP A 57 19.48 -19.12 -1.65
CA ASP A 57 20.56 -19.91 -1.12
C ASP A 57 19.95 -21.30 -0.94
N GLU A 58 20.25 -22.14 -1.91
CA GLU A 58 19.77 -23.50 -2.13
C GLU A 58 20.27 -24.47 -1.04
N SER A 59 20.20 -24.05 0.23
CA SER A 59 20.22 -24.92 1.38
C SER A 59 18.76 -25.20 1.76
N PHE A 60 18.25 -26.31 1.25
CA PHE A 60 17.03 -26.94 1.76
C PHE A 60 17.29 -27.38 3.22
N ASP A 61 17.36 -26.43 4.15
CA ASP A 61 17.37 -26.72 5.58
C ASP A 61 15.92 -26.91 6.04
N ASP A 62 15.51 -28.17 6.10
CA ASP A 62 14.15 -28.66 6.39
C ASP A 62 13.62 -28.30 7.80
N SER A 63 14.31 -27.41 8.51
CA SER A 63 13.94 -26.97 9.85
C SER A 63 13.65 -25.47 9.89
N SER A 64 12.44 -25.14 9.41
CA SER A 64 11.48 -24.26 10.09
C SER A 64 10.82 -23.16 9.23
N LEU A 65 10.14 -23.58 8.17
CA LEU A 65 9.24 -22.69 7.39
C LEU A 65 8.13 -22.06 8.27
N LEU A 66 7.62 -22.81 9.26
CA LEU A 66 6.55 -22.34 10.14
C LEU A 66 6.94 -21.12 10.99
N PRO A 67 8.06 -21.09 11.74
CA PRO A 67 8.45 -19.89 12.47
C PRO A 67 8.85 -18.74 11.54
N ARG A 68 9.39 -18.99 10.34
CA ARG A 68 9.64 -17.91 9.37
C ARG A 68 8.33 -17.26 8.91
N LEU A 69 7.34 -18.05 8.54
CA LEU A 69 6.01 -17.54 8.17
C LEU A 69 5.29 -16.88 9.35
N LEU A 70 5.43 -17.45 10.55
CA LEU A 70 4.86 -16.89 11.77
C LEU A 70 5.50 -15.55 12.12
N HIS A 71 6.81 -15.43 11.94
CA HIS A 71 7.54 -14.18 12.13
C HIS A 71 7.05 -13.12 11.16
N HIS A 72 7.01 -13.41 9.85
CA HIS A 72 6.47 -12.51 8.82
C HIS A 72 5.01 -12.10 9.10
N TYR A 73 4.19 -13.05 9.55
CA TYR A 73 2.82 -12.76 9.93
C TYR A 73 2.72 -11.84 11.14
N HIS A 74 3.63 -11.97 12.11
CA HIS A 74 3.67 -11.10 13.28
C HIS A 74 4.15 -9.68 12.93
N THR A 75 5.19 -9.53 12.10
CA THR A 75 5.74 -8.25 11.66
C THR A 75 4.84 -7.47 10.70
N THR A 76 3.85 -8.14 10.10
CA THR A 76 2.90 -7.48 9.20
C THR A 76 2.04 -6.45 9.98
N PRO A 77 1.89 -5.21 9.46
CA PRO A 77 1.03 -4.19 10.04
C PRO A 77 -0.44 -4.62 10.21
N PRO A 78 -1.18 -4.04 11.17
CA PRO A 78 -2.47 -4.58 11.59
C PRO A 78 -3.56 -4.57 10.52
N LEU A 79 -3.71 -3.49 9.74
CA LEU A 79 -4.77 -3.42 8.72
C LEU A 79 -4.44 -4.27 7.50
N THR A 80 -3.18 -4.26 7.07
CA THR A 80 -2.68 -5.15 6.01
C THR A 80 -2.88 -6.61 6.40
N LYS A 81 -2.56 -6.98 7.65
CA LYS A 81 -2.78 -8.33 8.19
C LYS A 81 -4.26 -8.71 8.16
N LEU A 82 -5.16 -7.83 8.61
CA LEU A 82 -6.60 -8.07 8.56
C LEU A 82 -7.12 -8.24 7.13
N TYR A 83 -6.62 -7.44 6.19
CA TYR A 83 -7.01 -7.54 4.79
C TYR A 83 -6.58 -8.87 4.17
N LEU A 84 -5.29 -9.22 4.30
CA LEU A 84 -4.71 -10.42 3.71
C LEU A 84 -5.32 -11.70 4.29
N THR A 85 -5.50 -11.73 5.62
CA THR A 85 -6.15 -12.88 6.29
C THR A 85 -7.59 -13.05 5.84
N SER A 86 -8.35 -11.95 5.72
CA SER A 86 -9.73 -11.98 5.24
C SER A 86 -9.80 -12.49 3.80
N SER A 87 -8.95 -11.95 2.91
CA SER A 87 -8.85 -12.39 1.51
C SER A 87 -8.50 -13.89 1.40
N PHE A 88 -7.51 -14.33 2.18
CA PHE A 88 -7.08 -15.73 2.19
C PHE A 88 -8.19 -16.65 2.68
N ILE A 89 -8.85 -16.32 3.79
CA ILE A 89 -9.96 -17.11 4.34
C ILE A 89 -11.11 -17.22 3.31
N ILE A 90 -11.50 -16.10 2.69
CA ILE A 90 -12.57 -16.08 1.69
C ILE A 90 -12.20 -16.93 0.47
N SER A 91 -10.95 -16.84 0.01
CA SER A 91 -10.47 -17.57 -1.16
C SER A 91 -10.35 -19.07 -0.88
N THR A 92 -9.84 -19.47 0.30
CA THR A 92 -9.83 -20.87 0.76
C THR A 92 -11.24 -21.42 0.89
N LEU A 93 -12.16 -20.66 1.47
CA LEU A 93 -13.56 -21.07 1.60
C LEU A 93 -14.21 -21.25 0.23
N SER A 94 -13.92 -20.36 -0.72
CA SER A 94 -14.40 -20.42 -2.11
C SER A 94 -13.84 -21.63 -2.87
N PHE A 95 -12.58 -21.98 -2.61
CA PHE A 95 -11.96 -23.19 -3.14
C PHE A 95 -12.63 -24.47 -2.64
N LEU A 96 -12.87 -24.56 -1.33
CA LEU A 96 -13.47 -25.73 -0.69
C LEU A 96 -14.96 -25.91 -1.04
N LEU A 97 -15.72 -24.81 -1.10
CA LEU A 97 -17.19 -24.87 -1.23
C LEU A 97 -17.72 -24.61 -2.64
N ASN A 98 -16.95 -23.92 -3.51
CA ASN A 98 -17.47 -23.38 -4.77
C ASN A 98 -16.55 -23.63 -5.97
N GLN A 99 -15.81 -24.76 -5.95
CA GLN A 99 -14.94 -25.19 -7.06
C GLN A 99 -13.96 -24.09 -7.52
N ASN A 100 -13.37 -23.36 -6.57
CA ASN A 100 -12.43 -22.26 -6.82
C ASN A 100 -13.03 -21.06 -7.57
N ARG A 101 -14.36 -20.89 -7.53
CA ARG A 101 -15.03 -19.71 -8.06
C ARG A 101 -15.49 -18.82 -6.92
N PHE A 102 -15.39 -17.51 -7.10
CA PHE A 102 -15.89 -16.57 -6.11
C PHE A 102 -17.43 -16.65 -6.03
N PRO A 103 -18.03 -16.76 -4.83
CA PRO A 103 -19.46 -17.01 -4.69
C PRO A 103 -20.30 -15.78 -5.08
N SER A 104 -21.40 -16.01 -5.80
CA SER A 104 -22.29 -14.95 -6.33
C SER A 104 -22.99 -14.09 -5.27
N ILE A 105 -23.01 -14.53 -4.01
CA ILE A 105 -23.49 -13.74 -2.88
C ILE A 105 -22.50 -12.62 -2.50
N LEU A 106 -21.20 -12.83 -2.76
CA LEU A 106 -20.12 -11.89 -2.44
C LEU A 106 -19.75 -11.01 -3.63
N THR A 107 -20.09 -11.43 -4.85
CA THR A 107 -19.80 -10.64 -6.05
C THR A 107 -20.53 -9.30 -6.03
N LEU A 108 -19.86 -8.28 -6.57
CA LEU A 108 -20.43 -6.95 -6.71
C LEU A 108 -21.54 -6.95 -7.77
N HIS A 109 -22.74 -6.49 -7.38
CA HIS A 109 -23.87 -6.33 -8.28
C HIS A 109 -24.51 -4.96 -8.06
N TYR A 110 -24.38 -4.05 -9.03
CA TYR A 110 -24.78 -2.65 -8.90
C TYR A 110 -26.24 -2.43 -8.52
N PRO A 111 -27.23 -3.12 -9.12
CA PRO A 111 -28.63 -2.99 -8.71
C PRO A 111 -28.85 -3.36 -7.24
N SER A 112 -28.09 -4.33 -6.72
CA SER A 112 -28.19 -4.76 -5.31
C SER A 112 -27.54 -3.77 -4.34
N LEU A 113 -26.64 -2.89 -4.81
CA LEU A 113 -26.12 -1.80 -4.00
C LEU A 113 -27.22 -0.80 -3.63
N LEU A 114 -28.10 -0.50 -4.58
CA LEU A 114 -29.25 0.39 -4.34
C LEU A 114 -30.23 -0.21 -3.32
N THR A 115 -30.24 -1.54 -3.15
CA THR A 115 -31.03 -2.24 -2.13
C THR A 115 -30.38 -2.30 -0.75
N GLY A 116 -29.22 -1.67 -0.56
CA GLY A 116 -28.54 -1.56 0.74
C GLY A 116 -27.59 -2.70 1.09
N GLN A 117 -27.16 -3.53 0.11
CA GLN A 117 -26.25 -4.65 0.35
C GLN A 117 -24.78 -4.18 0.41
N LEU A 118 -24.41 -3.46 1.48
CA LEU A 118 -23.11 -2.80 1.64
C LEU A 118 -21.92 -3.77 1.85
N TRP A 119 -22.17 -5.05 2.14
CA TRP A 119 -21.09 -6.03 2.25
C TRP A 119 -20.48 -6.38 0.88
N ARG A 120 -21.24 -6.28 -0.22
CA ARG A 120 -20.78 -6.71 -1.55
C ARG A 120 -19.57 -5.95 -2.07
N PRO A 121 -19.50 -4.60 -2.00
CA PRO A 121 -18.28 -3.88 -2.36
C PRO A 121 -17.10 -4.32 -1.52
N VAL A 122 -17.28 -4.42 -0.19
CA VAL A 122 -16.22 -4.77 0.75
C VAL A 122 -15.65 -6.16 0.43
N THR A 123 -16.51 -7.14 0.19
CA THR A 123 -16.09 -8.50 -0.13
C THR A 123 -15.48 -8.60 -1.52
N GLN A 124 -15.86 -7.74 -2.46
CA GLN A 124 -15.29 -7.70 -3.80
C GLN A 124 -13.84 -7.19 -3.79
N PHE A 125 -13.47 -6.25 -2.91
CA PHE A 125 -12.06 -5.87 -2.74
C PHE A 125 -11.23 -7.03 -2.19
N MET A 126 -11.81 -7.86 -1.32
CA MET A 126 -11.16 -9.08 -0.83
C MET A 126 -11.06 -10.19 -1.89
N ASN A 127 -11.62 -10.01 -3.09
CA ASN A 127 -11.49 -10.95 -4.20
C ASN A 127 -10.25 -10.62 -5.04
N LEU A 128 -9.16 -11.37 -4.82
CA LEU A 128 -7.94 -11.30 -5.64
C LEU A 128 -7.98 -12.28 -6.83
N GLY A 129 -9.05 -13.07 -6.98
CA GLY A 129 -9.21 -14.07 -8.03
C GLY A 129 -9.20 -15.52 -7.50
N PRO A 130 -9.26 -16.51 -8.41
CA PRO A 130 -9.23 -17.92 -8.04
C PRO A 130 -7.88 -18.31 -7.45
N LEU A 131 -7.86 -19.21 -6.45
CA LEU A 131 -6.62 -19.74 -5.88
C LEU A 131 -5.81 -20.43 -6.98
N SER A 132 -4.76 -19.75 -7.41
CA SER A 132 -3.86 -20.09 -8.51
C SER A 132 -2.54 -19.35 -8.29
N LEU A 133 -1.52 -19.60 -9.12
CA LEU A 133 -0.25 -18.87 -9.02
C LEU A 133 -0.47 -17.35 -9.08
N SER A 134 -1.38 -16.88 -9.94
CA SER A 134 -1.72 -15.46 -10.06
C SER A 134 -2.22 -14.87 -8.73
N TYR A 135 -3.06 -15.62 -8.00
CA TYR A 135 -3.53 -15.19 -6.68
C TYR A 135 -2.37 -14.97 -5.70
N PHE A 136 -1.41 -15.90 -5.64
CA PHE A 136 -0.27 -15.77 -4.73
C PHE A 136 0.65 -14.61 -5.11
N LEU A 137 0.86 -14.37 -6.41
CA LEU A 137 1.63 -13.21 -6.88
C LEU A 137 0.94 -11.89 -6.50
N THR A 138 -0.38 -11.79 -6.74
CA THR A 138 -1.16 -10.60 -6.34
C THR A 138 -1.18 -10.43 -4.82
N LEU A 139 -1.29 -11.53 -4.05
CA LEU A 139 -1.23 -11.51 -2.59
C LEU A 139 0.14 -11.02 -2.09
N GLN A 140 1.24 -11.48 -2.72
CA GLN A 140 2.59 -11.04 -2.41
C GLN A 140 2.76 -9.55 -2.67
N PHE A 141 2.40 -9.07 -3.86
CA PHE A 141 2.48 -7.63 -4.16
C PHE A 141 1.64 -6.81 -3.21
N LEU A 142 0.43 -7.27 -2.89
CA LEU A 142 -0.42 -6.57 -1.95
C LEU A 142 0.22 -6.52 -0.56
N TRP A 143 0.77 -7.63 -0.08
CA TRP A 143 1.48 -7.66 1.20
C TRP A 143 2.67 -6.70 1.21
N THR A 144 3.54 -6.75 0.21
CA THR A 144 4.72 -5.88 0.10
C THR A 144 4.33 -4.40 0.07
N TYR A 145 3.49 -3.97 -0.87
CA TYR A 145 3.21 -2.55 -1.07
C TYR A 145 2.24 -1.98 -0.04
N MET A 146 1.20 -2.73 0.36
CA MET A 146 0.24 -2.27 1.37
C MET A 146 0.89 -2.14 2.74
N SER A 147 1.73 -3.11 3.14
CA SER A 147 2.44 -3.06 4.42
C SER A 147 3.44 -1.90 4.45
N SER A 148 4.17 -1.67 3.36
CA SER A 148 5.09 -0.54 3.23
C SER A 148 4.38 0.80 3.40
N ILE A 149 3.24 0.99 2.72
CA ILE A 149 2.44 2.22 2.85
C ILE A 149 1.87 2.38 4.27
N GLU A 150 1.41 1.30 4.90
CA GLU A 150 0.88 1.34 6.26
C GLU A 150 1.96 1.71 7.28
N LYS A 151 3.17 1.14 7.14
CA LYS A 151 4.35 1.48 7.94
C LYS A 151 4.73 2.96 7.73
N LEU A 152 4.75 3.45 6.49
CA LEU A 152 5.05 4.86 6.20
C LEU A 152 4.07 5.83 6.88
N LEU A 153 2.80 5.43 6.95
CA LEU A 153 1.71 6.22 7.53
C LEU A 153 1.44 5.91 9.01
N HIS A 154 2.34 5.21 9.71
CA HIS A 154 2.15 4.82 11.12
C HIS A 154 1.93 6.02 12.06
N THR A 155 2.53 7.17 11.76
CA THR A 155 2.35 8.41 12.54
C THR A 155 0.98 9.06 12.34
N THR A 156 0.33 8.78 11.20
CA THR A 156 -1.00 9.30 10.85
C THR A 156 -1.90 8.17 10.34
N PRO A 157 -2.32 7.22 11.21
CA PRO A 157 -3.05 6.03 10.80
C PRO A 157 -4.41 6.36 10.18
N THR A 158 -4.98 7.51 10.52
CA THR A 158 -6.24 8.00 9.95
C THR A 158 -6.14 8.34 8.47
N THR A 159 -4.97 8.78 8.00
CA THR A 159 -4.70 9.00 6.56
C THR A 159 -4.74 7.69 5.79
N PHE A 160 -4.14 6.63 6.35
CA PHE A 160 -4.16 5.30 5.75
C PHE A 160 -5.56 4.69 5.75
N ILE A 161 -6.31 4.81 6.86
CA ILE A 161 -7.71 4.39 6.92
C ILE A 161 -8.54 5.16 5.89
N ASN A 162 -8.30 6.47 5.73
CA ASN A 162 -9.01 7.28 4.73
C ASN A 162 -8.70 6.78 3.30
N LEU A 163 -7.44 6.43 3.01
CA LEU A 163 -7.06 5.80 1.75
C LEU A 163 -7.84 4.50 1.51
N LEU A 164 -7.90 3.61 2.51
CA LEU A 164 -8.59 2.32 2.43
C LEU A 164 -10.12 2.43 2.32
N VAL A 165 -10.71 3.58 2.65
CA VAL A 165 -12.16 3.79 2.53
C VAL A 165 -12.50 4.61 1.28
N MET A 166 -11.82 5.74 1.09
CA MET A 166 -12.12 6.72 0.05
C MET A 166 -11.80 6.17 -1.35
N ILE A 167 -10.65 5.53 -1.54
CA ILE A 167 -10.24 5.04 -2.86
C ILE A 167 -11.10 3.86 -3.32
N PRO A 168 -11.32 2.82 -2.49
CA PRO A 168 -12.27 1.76 -2.81
C PRO A 168 -13.68 2.29 -3.13
N THR A 169 -14.16 3.28 -2.37
CA THR A 169 -15.46 3.91 -2.65
C THR A 169 -15.47 4.63 -4.00
N LEU A 170 -14.42 5.41 -4.30
CA LEU A 170 -14.29 6.12 -5.57
C LEU A 170 -14.20 5.16 -6.76
N MET A 171 -13.45 4.07 -6.63
CA MET A 171 -13.36 3.00 -7.61
C MET A 171 -14.74 2.40 -7.91
N VAL A 172 -15.48 1.97 -6.89
CA VAL A 172 -16.82 1.38 -7.06
C VAL A 172 -17.79 2.34 -7.75
N VAL A 173 -17.80 3.61 -7.34
CA VAL A 173 -18.67 4.63 -7.96
C VAL A 173 -18.28 4.85 -9.43
N SER A 174 -16.99 5.00 -9.71
CA SER A 174 -16.49 5.27 -11.06
C SER A 174 -16.74 4.10 -12.02
N TYR A 175 -16.46 2.87 -11.59
CA TYR A 175 -16.72 1.68 -12.38
C TYR A 175 -18.21 1.46 -12.64
N GLY A 176 -19.08 1.81 -11.67
CA GLY A 176 -20.52 1.77 -11.84
C GLY A 176 -21.04 2.77 -12.87
N VAL A 177 -20.49 4.00 -12.87
CA VAL A 177 -20.84 5.03 -13.86
C VAL A 177 -20.36 4.66 -15.27
N LEU A 178 -19.17 4.04 -15.37
CA LEU A 178 -18.59 3.62 -16.65
C LEU A 178 -19.19 2.31 -17.19
N GLY A 179 -20.00 1.59 -16.39
CA GLY A 179 -20.59 0.31 -16.78
C GLY A 179 -19.56 -0.80 -16.99
N LEU A 180 -18.42 -0.74 -16.29
CA LEU A 180 -17.34 -1.72 -16.41
C LEU A 180 -17.64 -2.96 -15.55
N ASN A 181 -17.32 -4.14 -16.09
CA ASN A 181 -17.36 -5.38 -15.33
C ASN A 181 -16.16 -5.43 -14.38
N VAL A 182 -16.42 -5.65 -13.10
CA VAL A 182 -15.46 -5.46 -12.00
C VAL A 182 -15.13 -6.78 -11.32
N ASP A 183 -14.77 -7.79 -12.10
CA ASP A 183 -14.69 -9.18 -11.63
C ASP A 183 -13.58 -9.40 -10.58
N LEU A 184 -12.42 -8.75 -10.72
CA LEU A 184 -11.29 -8.84 -9.79
C LEU A 184 -10.90 -7.47 -9.21
N LEU A 185 -11.74 -6.93 -8.33
CA LEU A 185 -11.54 -5.58 -7.80
C LEU A 185 -10.33 -5.47 -6.86
N GLY A 186 -10.01 -6.55 -6.14
CA GLY A 186 -8.83 -6.61 -5.28
C GLY A 186 -7.51 -6.56 -6.06
N HIS A 187 -7.45 -7.19 -7.23
CA HIS A 187 -6.29 -7.10 -8.13
C HIS A 187 -6.07 -5.66 -8.61
N ASN A 188 -7.13 -4.99 -9.09
CA ASN A 188 -7.06 -3.59 -9.51
C ASN A 188 -6.65 -2.64 -8.37
N PHE A 189 -7.09 -2.95 -7.14
CA PHE A 189 -6.69 -2.20 -5.95
C PHE A 189 -5.20 -2.42 -5.60
N SER A 190 -4.67 -3.62 -5.81
CA SER A 190 -3.24 -3.89 -5.71
C SER A 190 -2.44 -3.01 -6.68
N THR A 191 -2.88 -2.92 -7.94
CA THR A 191 -2.25 -2.06 -8.96
C THR A 191 -2.24 -0.58 -8.53
N PHE A 192 -3.32 -0.09 -7.93
CA PHE A 192 -3.38 1.25 -7.33
C PHE A 192 -2.33 1.43 -6.22
N LEU A 193 -2.20 0.46 -5.31
CA LEU A 193 -1.24 0.52 -4.21
C LEU A 193 0.20 0.51 -4.71
N VAL A 194 0.50 -0.31 -5.73
CA VAL A 194 1.84 -0.33 -6.34
C VAL A 194 2.17 1.04 -6.92
N TYR A 195 1.22 1.68 -7.63
CA TYR A 195 1.43 3.01 -8.15
C TYR A 195 1.68 4.04 -7.04
N LEU A 196 0.86 4.01 -5.99
CA LEU A 196 1.04 4.95 -4.90
C LEU A 196 2.40 4.76 -4.22
N TRP A 197 2.78 3.51 -3.93
CA TRP A 197 4.06 3.16 -3.35
C TRP A 197 5.23 3.63 -4.23
N SER A 198 5.14 3.37 -5.53
CA SER A 198 6.09 3.78 -6.56
C SER A 198 6.36 5.30 -6.57
N ARG A 199 5.31 6.12 -6.39
CA ARG A 199 5.44 7.58 -6.33
C ARG A 199 5.90 8.11 -4.96
N LEU A 200 5.73 7.32 -3.90
CA LEU A 200 6.24 7.67 -2.57
C LEU A 200 7.74 7.39 -2.44
N HIS A 201 8.26 6.44 -3.23
CA HIS A 201 9.68 6.03 -3.25
C HIS A 201 10.34 6.34 -4.61
N GLU A 202 10.08 7.51 -5.16
CA GLU A 202 10.73 7.97 -6.40
C GLU A 202 12.26 8.02 -6.23
N GLY A 203 13.00 7.57 -7.25
CA GLY A 203 14.45 7.46 -7.24
C GLY A 203 15.01 6.17 -6.63
N MET A 204 14.18 5.34 -5.99
CA MET A 204 14.59 4.03 -5.46
C MET A 204 14.69 2.99 -6.58
N GLU A 205 15.73 2.18 -6.53
CA GLU A 205 15.84 0.95 -7.34
C GLU A 205 15.32 -0.24 -6.53
N VAL A 206 14.61 -1.13 -7.22
CA VAL A 206 13.93 -2.29 -6.68
C VAL A 206 14.44 -3.50 -7.43
N ASN A 207 15.04 -4.49 -6.76
CA ASN A 207 15.31 -5.78 -7.40
C ASN A 207 14.01 -6.58 -7.51
N LEU A 208 13.67 -6.97 -8.74
CA LEU A 208 12.57 -7.89 -8.96
C LEU A 208 13.11 -9.32 -8.93
N MET A 209 12.88 -10.02 -7.81
CA MET A 209 13.20 -11.46 -7.66
C MET A 209 14.64 -11.80 -8.05
N GLU A 210 15.58 -10.91 -7.70
CA GLU A 210 17.02 -10.99 -8.08
C GLU A 210 17.32 -11.09 -9.60
N LEU A 211 16.31 -11.00 -10.46
CA LEU A 211 16.47 -11.16 -11.90
C LEU A 211 16.99 -9.88 -12.56
N PHE A 212 16.47 -8.72 -12.15
CA PHE A 212 16.89 -7.40 -12.63
C PHE A 212 16.40 -6.27 -11.71
N THR A 213 17.12 -5.14 -11.72
CA THR A 213 16.72 -3.91 -11.05
C THR A 213 15.76 -3.10 -11.92
N LEU A 214 14.70 -2.58 -11.31
CA LEU A 214 13.85 -1.55 -11.91
C LEU A 214 13.77 -0.35 -10.98
N ARG A 215 13.64 0.83 -11.56
CA ARG A 215 13.26 2.01 -10.79
C ARG A 215 11.81 1.90 -10.34
N ALA A 216 11.54 2.32 -9.11
CA ALA A 216 10.22 2.30 -8.51
C ALA A 216 9.14 2.98 -9.38
N GLU A 217 9.48 4.02 -10.17
CA GLU A 217 8.48 4.71 -11.02
C GLU A 217 8.00 3.87 -12.22
N VAL A 218 8.80 2.90 -12.64
CA VAL A 218 8.51 2.02 -13.79
C VAL A 218 7.67 0.82 -13.36
N LEU A 219 7.73 0.47 -12.07
CA LEU A 219 7.10 -0.70 -11.49
C LEU A 219 5.60 -0.89 -11.79
N PRO A 220 4.74 0.16 -11.71
CA PRO A 220 3.32 0.00 -12.02
C PRO A 220 3.08 -0.31 -13.50
N TRP A 221 3.91 0.24 -14.38
CA TRP A 221 3.85 0.01 -15.82
C TRP A 221 4.35 -1.39 -16.18
N PHE A 222 5.35 -1.88 -15.46
CA PHE A 222 5.82 -3.26 -15.58
C PHE A 222 4.69 -4.25 -15.26
N PHE A 223 4.01 -4.09 -14.12
CA PHE A 223 2.90 -4.98 -13.76
C PHE A 223 1.71 -4.86 -14.70
N LEU A 224 1.39 -3.66 -15.18
CA LEU A 224 0.38 -3.47 -16.22
C LEU A 224 0.72 -4.28 -17.49
N GLY A 225 1.99 -4.26 -17.91
CA GLY A 225 2.50 -5.05 -19.02
C GLY A 225 2.43 -6.56 -18.75
N GLN A 226 2.76 -6.98 -17.53
CA GLN A 226 2.62 -8.38 -17.10
C GLN A 226 1.17 -8.84 -17.16
N THR A 227 0.21 -8.06 -16.63
CA THR A 227 -1.23 -8.41 -16.71
C THR A 227 -1.67 -8.51 -18.16
N PHE A 228 -1.30 -7.53 -19.00
CA PHE A 228 -1.64 -7.55 -20.43
C PHE A 228 -1.12 -8.82 -21.14
N LEU A 229 0.11 -9.24 -20.83
CA LEU A 229 0.72 -10.43 -21.42
C LEU A 229 0.04 -11.73 -20.95
N LEU A 230 -0.36 -11.81 -19.67
CA LEU A 230 -0.98 -13.00 -19.09
C LEU A 230 -2.46 -13.13 -19.46
N GLU A 231 -3.21 -12.03 -19.47
CA GLU A 231 -4.65 -12.03 -19.77
C GLU A 231 -4.93 -11.97 -21.28
N GLY A 232 -3.97 -11.47 -22.08
CA GLY A 232 -4.12 -11.31 -23.52
C GLY A 232 -5.14 -10.24 -23.94
N GLN A 233 -5.62 -9.45 -23.00
CA GLN A 233 -6.55 -8.35 -23.20
C GLN A 233 -6.03 -7.10 -22.51
N LEU A 234 -6.39 -5.91 -23.02
CA LEU A 234 -6.00 -4.65 -22.39
C LEU A 234 -6.59 -4.56 -20.97
N PRO A 235 -5.75 -4.50 -19.92
CA PRO A 235 -6.21 -4.49 -18.53
C PRO A 235 -6.68 -3.08 -18.17
N THR A 236 -7.87 -2.73 -18.66
CA THR A 236 -8.46 -1.38 -18.53
C THR A 236 -8.67 -0.98 -17.07
N LEU A 237 -9.01 -1.94 -16.20
CA LEU A 237 -9.23 -1.69 -14.78
C LEU A 237 -7.92 -1.44 -14.03
N ASP A 238 -6.85 -2.17 -14.34
CA ASP A 238 -5.51 -1.90 -13.80
C ASP A 238 -5.00 -0.52 -14.21
N PHE A 239 -5.21 -0.16 -15.48
CA PHE A 239 -4.88 1.18 -15.96
C PHE A 239 -5.67 2.26 -15.20
N LEU A 240 -6.97 2.02 -14.93
CA LEU A 240 -7.76 2.96 -14.12
C LEU A 240 -7.26 3.00 -12.67
N GLY A 241 -6.77 1.89 -12.12
CA GLY A 241 -6.06 1.83 -10.84
C GLY A 241 -4.87 2.78 -10.79
N ILE A 242 -4.04 2.80 -11.83
CA ILE A 242 -2.92 3.76 -11.99
C ILE A 242 -3.44 5.21 -12.00
N VAL A 243 -4.53 5.48 -12.73
CA VAL A 243 -5.15 6.81 -12.78
C VAL A 243 -5.65 7.26 -11.41
N PHE A 244 -6.32 6.39 -10.65
CA PHE A 244 -6.71 6.69 -9.27
C PHE A 244 -5.50 6.93 -8.37
N GLY A 245 -4.43 6.18 -8.59
CA GLY A 245 -3.15 6.34 -7.91
C GLY A 245 -2.59 7.74 -8.11
N HIS A 246 -2.58 8.20 -9.37
CA HIS A 246 -2.10 9.53 -9.72
C HIS A 246 -2.92 10.65 -9.08
N ILE A 247 -4.25 10.55 -9.16
CA ILE A 247 -5.17 11.52 -8.55
C ILE A 247 -4.97 11.57 -7.03
N PHE A 248 -4.89 10.41 -6.37
CA PHE A 248 -4.70 10.34 -4.94
C PHE A 248 -3.34 10.88 -4.50
N TYR A 249 -2.26 10.49 -5.18
CA TYR A 249 -0.91 10.96 -4.88
C TYR A 249 -0.83 12.48 -4.94
N HIS A 250 -1.37 13.10 -6.00
CA HIS A 250 -1.40 14.56 -6.12
C HIS A 250 -2.19 15.20 -4.97
N ARG A 251 -3.37 14.65 -4.67
CA ARG A 251 -4.22 15.12 -3.57
C ARG A 251 -3.54 14.99 -2.19
N TYR A 252 -2.79 13.91 -2.01
CA TYR A 252 -2.01 13.61 -0.82
C TYR A 252 -0.88 14.62 -0.64
N MET A 253 -0.14 14.92 -1.72
CA MET A 253 0.93 15.92 -1.72
C MET A 253 0.41 17.34 -1.47
N ASP A 254 -0.79 17.67 -1.95
CA ASP A 254 -1.47 18.94 -1.64
C ASP A 254 -2.00 19.02 -0.19
N GLY A 255 -1.85 17.96 0.60
CA GLY A 255 -2.17 17.92 2.02
C GLY A 255 -3.65 17.80 2.36
N GLY A 256 -4.55 17.61 1.40
CA GLY A 256 -5.99 17.60 1.67
C GLY A 256 -6.65 16.22 1.69
N VAL A 257 -5.89 15.18 2.04
CA VAL A 257 -6.43 13.87 2.42
C VAL A 257 -6.77 13.80 3.93
N LYS A 258 -6.55 14.89 4.69
CA LYS A 258 -6.89 14.97 6.12
C LYS A 258 -8.41 15.01 6.33
N GLY A 259 -8.97 13.88 6.74
CA GLY A 259 -10.37 13.79 7.15
C GLY A 259 -10.52 14.18 8.62
N GLU A 260 -10.69 15.46 8.93
CA GLU A 260 -10.82 15.91 10.33
C GLU A 260 -11.97 15.22 11.08
N TRP A 261 -13.05 14.86 10.38
CA TRP A 261 -14.13 14.07 10.98
C TRP A 261 -13.65 12.67 11.35
N LEU A 262 -12.83 12.06 10.50
CA LEU A 262 -12.33 10.70 10.66
C LEU A 262 -11.36 10.66 11.82
N ASP A 263 -10.52 11.68 12.00
CA ASP A 263 -9.66 11.83 13.17
C ASP A 263 -10.49 11.85 14.46
N LYS A 264 -11.49 12.75 14.53
CA LYS A 264 -12.37 12.86 15.71
C LYS A 264 -13.09 11.55 15.99
N TRP A 265 -13.59 10.90 14.94
CA TRP A 265 -14.31 9.64 15.07
C TRP A 265 -13.38 8.49 15.49
N TYR A 266 -12.20 8.40 14.89
CA TYR A 266 -11.20 7.39 15.21
C TYR A 266 -10.83 7.48 16.68
N TYR A 267 -10.40 8.64 17.18
CA TYR A 267 -9.98 8.79 18.58
C TYR A 267 -11.13 8.69 19.59
N ASN A 268 -12.36 9.05 19.21
CA ASN A 268 -13.52 8.96 20.10
C ASN A 268 -14.18 7.56 20.12
N SER A 269 -13.93 6.73 19.10
CA SER A 269 -14.56 5.42 19.00
C SER A 269 -13.89 4.37 19.90
N GLY A 270 -14.71 3.57 20.56
CA GLY A 270 -14.30 2.42 21.38
C GLY A 270 -14.27 1.09 20.61
N GLY A 271 -13.84 0.02 21.30
CA GLY A 271 -13.84 -1.34 20.77
C GLY A 271 -12.70 -1.59 19.78
N PHE A 272 -13.04 -1.99 18.55
CA PHE A 272 -12.08 -2.27 17.47
C PHE A 272 -11.10 -1.12 17.24
N TRP A 273 -11.57 0.12 17.24
CA TRP A 273 -10.72 1.30 17.01
C TRP A 273 -9.74 1.55 18.15
N LYS A 274 -10.11 1.18 19.39
CA LYS A 274 -9.21 1.24 20.53
C LYS A 274 -8.10 0.19 20.40
N TRP A 275 -8.47 -1.06 20.10
CA TRP A 275 -7.52 -2.13 19.82
C TRP A 275 -6.55 -1.75 18.69
N LEU A 276 -7.08 -1.17 17.61
CA LEU A 276 -6.26 -0.76 16.46
C LEU A 276 -5.25 0.34 16.85
N ARG A 277 -5.64 1.30 17.70
CA ARG A 277 -4.72 2.32 18.23
C ARG A 277 -3.60 1.71 19.08
N GLU A 278 -3.96 0.78 19.97
CA GLU A 278 -2.99 0.07 20.82
C GLU A 278 -1.98 -0.69 19.96
N GLU A 279 -2.41 -1.27 18.83
CA GLU A 279 -1.52 -1.99 17.93
C GLU A 279 -0.60 -1.05 17.12
N TYR A 280 -1.11 0.09 16.65
CA TYR A 280 -0.27 1.11 16.01
C TYR A 280 0.72 1.77 16.99
N GLU A 281 0.36 1.88 18.28
CA GLU A 281 1.24 2.41 19.31
C GLU A 281 2.45 1.48 19.53
N LYS A 282 2.23 0.16 19.60
CA LYS A 282 3.32 -0.84 19.67
C LYS A 282 4.25 -0.77 18.46
N VAL A 283 3.65 -0.70 17.27
CA VAL A 283 4.40 -0.58 16.00
C VAL A 283 5.23 0.72 16.02
N GLY A 284 4.66 1.82 16.49
CA GLY A 284 5.39 3.09 16.62
C GLY A 284 6.48 3.08 17.69
N GLU A 285 6.36 2.30 18.76
CA GLU A 285 7.39 2.11 19.77
C GLU A 285 8.56 1.28 19.25
N GLU A 286 8.28 0.23 18.47
CA GLU A 286 9.28 -0.59 17.79
C GLU A 286 10.13 0.26 16.82
N PHE A 287 9.51 1.20 16.10
CA PHE A 287 10.21 2.14 15.22
C PHE A 287 10.93 3.30 15.94
N ARG A 288 10.61 3.60 17.21
CA ARG A 288 11.32 4.62 18.01
C ARG A 288 12.46 4.04 18.86
N GLY A 289 12.50 2.72 19.03
CA GLY A 289 13.48 2.00 19.85
C GLY A 289 14.78 1.65 19.12
N VAL A 290 14.94 2.08 17.87
CA VAL A 290 16.15 1.95 17.04
C VAL A 290 16.80 3.32 16.89
#